data_AF-L7FNY5-F1
#
_entry.id   AF-L7FNY5-F1
#
_cell.length_a   1.000
_cell.length_b   1.000
_cell.length_c   1.000
_cell.angle_alpha   90.00
_cell.angle_beta   90.00
_cell.angle_gamma   90.00
#
_symmetry.space_group_name_H-M   'P 1'
#
loop_
_entity.id
_entity.type
_entity.pdbx_description
1 polymer ?
#
loop_
_entity_poly.entity_id
_entity_poly.type
_entity_poly.pdbx_seq_one_letter_code
_entity_poly.pdbx_strand_id
1 'polypeptide(L)'
;MINYCCYDCLKLEPENLPILLTESVHNTTQSRQKICQLSIETFNFSHFCLISQPVLSLLSTGKSTGFCVESGHGVTQFVPVYEGSKVQVGVSRLELAGQDVNDSLEKFANTNGFTFKDYLEKETLADLKEKLCYVAQNYEEEKKKDANKLDKTFNLPDGKEIKLGVERFECAEQLFEPETCGKEIDGIIDRANDMLMHVDPDVRNELYGHIVMGTQSEKNGFYCTRK
;
A
#
# COMPACT_ATOMS: atom_id res chain seq x y z
N MET A 1 10.66 -18.96 -0.02
CA MET A 1 9.78 -18.18 -0.92
C MET A 1 10.11 -18.42 -2.38
N ILE A 2 11.29 -18.05 -2.92
CA ILE A 2 11.63 -18.27 -4.35
C ILE A 2 11.43 -19.74 -4.78
N ASN A 3 11.94 -20.71 -4.00
CA ASN A 3 11.67 -22.14 -4.25
C ASN A 3 10.17 -22.45 -4.37
N TYR A 4 9.37 -22.00 -3.40
CA TYR A 4 7.93 -22.20 -3.40
C TYR A 4 7.27 -21.58 -4.65
N CYS A 5 7.65 -20.35 -5.00
CA CYS A 5 7.12 -19.69 -6.20
C CYS A 5 7.48 -20.44 -7.48
N CYS A 6 8.73 -20.88 -7.65
CA CYS A 6 9.19 -21.59 -8.84
C CYS A 6 8.55 -22.98 -8.95
N TYR A 7 8.71 -23.82 -7.92
CA TYR A 7 8.31 -25.23 -7.99
C TYR A 7 6.82 -25.45 -7.71
N ASP A 8 6.26 -24.80 -6.69
CA ASP A 8 4.87 -25.05 -6.28
C ASP A 8 3.87 -24.19 -7.04
N CYS A 9 4.14 -22.90 -7.22
CA CYS A 9 3.21 -21.99 -7.90
C CYS A 9 3.33 -22.04 -9.42
N LEU A 10 4.54 -21.83 -9.95
CA LEU A 10 4.77 -21.73 -11.40
C LEU A 10 5.04 -23.10 -12.05
N LYS A 11 5.42 -24.12 -11.26
CA LYS A 11 5.79 -25.45 -11.74
C LYS A 11 6.93 -25.41 -12.76
N LEU A 12 7.92 -24.57 -12.49
CA LEU A 12 9.10 -24.35 -13.34
C LEU A 12 10.37 -24.66 -12.55
N GLU A 13 11.35 -25.22 -13.26
CA GLU A 13 12.72 -25.28 -12.76
C GLU A 13 13.40 -23.92 -13.03
N PRO A 14 13.97 -23.25 -12.01
CA PRO A 14 14.56 -21.93 -12.16
C PRO A 14 15.82 -21.92 -13.05
N GLU A 15 16.50 -23.07 -13.18
CA GLU A 15 17.75 -23.20 -13.91
C GLU A 15 17.64 -22.70 -15.35
N ASN A 16 18.58 -21.86 -15.76
CA ASN A 16 18.69 -21.25 -17.08
C ASN A 16 17.52 -20.34 -17.50
N LEU A 17 16.56 -20.05 -16.62
CA LEU A 17 15.51 -19.06 -16.88
C LEU A 17 15.97 -17.64 -16.51
N PRO A 18 15.49 -16.59 -17.20
CA PRO A 18 15.69 -15.21 -16.74
C PRO A 18 14.76 -14.90 -15.57
N ILE A 19 15.23 -14.09 -14.61
CA ILE A 19 14.40 -13.57 -13.53
C ILE A 19 14.47 -12.04 -13.45
N LEU A 20 13.29 -11.44 -13.26
CA LEU A 20 13.12 -10.05 -12.87
C LEU A 20 12.53 -10.03 -11.47
N LEU A 21 13.23 -9.39 -10.53
CA LEU A 21 12.77 -9.17 -9.16
C LEU A 21 12.54 -7.68 -8.93
N THR A 22 11.63 -7.38 -8.00
CA THR A 22 11.37 -6.02 -7.55
C THR A 22 12.05 -5.75 -6.21
N GLU A 23 12.42 -4.49 -5.97
CA GLU A 23 12.94 -4.05 -4.67
C GLU A 23 12.23 -2.82 -4.13
N SER A 24 12.21 -2.73 -2.79
CA SER A 24 11.82 -1.53 -2.07
C SER A 24 12.86 -0.42 -2.31
N VAL A 25 12.40 0.83 -2.21
CA VAL A 25 13.20 2.02 -2.53
C VAL A 25 14.42 2.17 -1.62
N HIS A 26 14.31 1.72 -0.37
CA HIS A 26 15.34 1.82 0.67
C HIS A 26 16.14 0.51 0.86
N ASN A 27 16.20 -0.35 -0.15
CA ASN A 27 16.94 -1.60 -0.05
C ASN A 27 18.46 -1.34 0.07
N THR A 28 19.12 -2.01 1.01
CA THR A 28 20.56 -1.80 1.23
C THR A 28 21.41 -2.47 0.15
N THR A 29 22.60 -1.96 -0.11
CA THR A 29 23.55 -2.59 -1.03
C THR A 29 23.86 -4.04 -0.64
N GLN A 30 23.96 -4.34 0.66
CA GLN A 30 24.21 -5.69 1.15
C GLN A 30 23.04 -6.63 0.82
N SER A 31 21.81 -6.18 1.05
CA SER A 31 20.61 -6.93 0.68
C SER A 31 20.54 -7.19 -0.83
N ARG A 32 20.86 -6.17 -1.65
CA ARG A 32 20.92 -6.29 -3.12
C ARG A 32 21.97 -7.31 -3.57
N GLN A 33 23.16 -7.27 -2.98
CA GLN A 33 24.22 -8.26 -3.23
C GLN A 33 23.75 -9.66 -2.86
N LYS A 34 23.06 -9.82 -1.73
CA LYS A 34 22.56 -11.13 -1.31
C LYS A 34 21.49 -11.68 -2.24
N ILE A 35 20.56 -10.83 -2.70
CA ILE A 35 19.54 -11.21 -3.68
C ILE A 35 20.19 -11.66 -4.99
N CYS A 36 21.18 -10.90 -5.48
CA CYS A 36 21.95 -11.24 -6.68
C CYS A 36 22.68 -12.59 -6.52
N GLN A 37 23.39 -12.75 -5.40
CA GLN A 37 24.11 -13.99 -5.07
C GLN A 37 23.17 -15.20 -5.09
N LEU A 38 22.03 -15.12 -4.40
CA LEU A 38 21.07 -16.22 -4.35
C LEU A 38 20.51 -16.52 -5.75
N SER A 39 20.16 -15.48 -6.52
CA SER A 39 19.57 -15.64 -7.86
C SER A 39 20.52 -16.37 -8.82
N ILE A 40 21.81 -15.99 -8.81
CA ILE A 40 22.79 -16.54 -9.74
C ILE A 40 23.41 -17.83 -9.21
N GLU A 41 23.94 -17.82 -7.98
CA GLU A 41 24.74 -18.94 -7.45
C GLU A 41 23.90 -20.07 -6.87
N THR A 42 22.70 -19.77 -6.35
CA THR A 42 21.85 -20.79 -5.70
C THR A 42 20.77 -21.30 -6.64
N PHE A 43 20.12 -20.41 -7.40
CA PHE A 43 19.02 -20.76 -8.30
C PHE A 43 19.42 -20.91 -9.76
N ASN A 44 20.68 -20.57 -10.12
CA ASN A 44 21.22 -20.71 -11.47
C ASN A 44 20.34 -20.07 -12.56
N PHE A 45 19.73 -18.92 -12.28
CA PHE A 45 19.02 -18.14 -13.30
C PHE A 45 20.02 -17.66 -14.37
N SER A 46 19.62 -17.69 -15.65
CA SER A 46 20.49 -17.26 -16.76
C SER A 46 20.73 -15.75 -16.77
N HIS A 47 19.73 -14.98 -16.36
CA HIS A 47 19.78 -13.52 -16.29
C HIS A 47 19.08 -13.04 -15.03
N PHE A 48 19.60 -11.98 -14.43
CA PHE A 48 19.06 -11.37 -13.22
C PHE A 48 18.87 -9.87 -13.43
N CYS A 49 17.66 -9.39 -13.16
CA CYS A 49 17.32 -7.97 -13.14
C CYS A 49 16.63 -7.62 -11.83
N LEU A 50 17.03 -6.50 -11.22
CA LEU A 50 16.41 -5.97 -10.00
C LEU A 50 15.95 -4.54 -10.25
N ILE A 51 14.66 -4.28 -10.12
CA ILE A 51 14.06 -2.98 -10.42
C ILE A 51 13.25 -2.47 -9.23
N SER A 52 13.29 -1.16 -8.99
CA SER A 52 12.50 -0.53 -7.95
C SER A 52 11.00 -0.68 -8.22
N GLN A 53 10.23 -1.14 -7.23
CA GLN A 53 8.78 -1.37 -7.38
C GLN A 53 8.01 -0.11 -7.85
N PRO A 54 8.20 1.09 -7.27
CA PRO A 54 7.50 2.30 -7.72
C PRO A 54 7.83 2.72 -9.16
N VAL A 55 9.04 2.41 -9.64
CA VAL A 55 9.43 2.70 -11.02
C VAL A 55 8.66 1.79 -11.99
N LEU A 56 8.50 0.50 -11.65
CA LEU A 56 7.67 -0.41 -12.45
C LEU A 56 6.20 -0.01 -12.44
N SER A 57 5.67 0.41 -11.29
CA SER A 57 4.30 0.90 -11.18
C SER A 57 4.08 2.12 -12.10
N LEU A 58 5.01 3.07 -12.14
CA LEU A 58 4.93 4.19 -13.08
C LEU A 58 4.98 3.72 -14.54
N LEU A 59 5.94 2.85 -14.87
CA LEU A 59 6.13 2.34 -16.23
C LEU A 59 4.90 1.57 -16.73
N SER A 60 4.16 0.90 -15.83
CA SER A 60 2.91 0.22 -16.17
C SER A 60 1.83 1.16 -16.72
N THR A 61 1.92 2.46 -16.39
CA THR A 61 1.02 3.51 -16.92
C THR A 61 1.49 4.09 -18.26
N GLY A 62 2.60 3.59 -18.82
CA GLY A 62 3.21 4.11 -20.05
C GLY A 62 3.94 5.44 -19.88
N LYS A 63 4.27 5.81 -18.64
CA LYS A 63 4.99 7.05 -18.29
C LYS A 63 6.37 6.72 -17.73
N SER A 64 7.35 7.56 -18.03
CA SER A 64 8.71 7.51 -17.47
C SER A 64 8.96 8.61 -16.43
N THR A 65 8.09 9.62 -16.38
CA THR A 65 8.13 10.72 -15.42
C THR A 65 6.80 10.79 -14.69
N GLY A 66 6.85 10.90 -13.36
CA GLY A 66 5.68 10.96 -12.49
C GLY A 66 6.03 10.73 -11.02
N PHE A 67 5.05 10.96 -10.15
CA PHE A 67 5.19 10.77 -8.71
C PHE A 67 4.41 9.55 -8.24
N CYS A 68 5.12 8.55 -7.74
CA CYS A 68 4.50 7.33 -7.25
C CYS A 68 4.25 7.41 -5.74
N VAL A 69 3.02 7.14 -5.34
CA VAL A 69 2.63 6.97 -3.94
C VAL A 69 2.12 5.55 -3.76
N GLU A 70 2.92 4.71 -3.12
CA GLU A 70 2.61 3.29 -2.92
C GLU A 70 2.28 3.00 -1.45
N SER A 71 1.02 2.67 -1.15
CA SER A 71 0.58 2.27 0.19
C SER A 71 0.46 0.75 0.28
N GLY A 72 1.38 0.12 1.00
CA GLY A 72 1.42 -1.32 1.23
C GLY A 72 0.69 -1.74 2.51
N HIS A 73 1.06 -2.89 3.04
CA HIS A 73 0.53 -3.35 4.33
C HIS A 73 0.99 -2.46 5.49
N GLY A 74 2.28 -2.27 5.70
CA GLY A 74 2.79 -1.52 6.87
C GLY A 74 3.42 -0.15 6.57
N VAL A 75 3.55 0.21 5.29
CA VAL A 75 4.32 1.39 4.87
C VAL A 75 3.70 2.05 3.65
N THR A 76 3.66 3.38 3.63
CA THR A 76 3.44 4.18 2.42
C THR A 76 4.76 4.78 1.94
N GLN A 77 5.05 4.65 0.65
CA GLN A 77 6.27 5.14 0.01
C GLN A 77 5.95 6.24 -1.00
N PHE A 78 6.80 7.25 -1.05
CA PHE A 78 6.70 8.39 -1.95
C PHE A 78 7.95 8.42 -2.82
N VAL A 79 7.77 8.32 -4.13
CA VAL A 79 8.89 8.21 -5.08
C VAL A 79 8.64 9.08 -6.30
N PRO A 80 9.28 10.25 -6.38
CA PRO A 80 9.38 11.00 -7.63
C PRO A 80 10.32 10.26 -8.59
N VAL A 81 9.85 10.07 -9.82
CA VAL A 81 10.60 9.47 -10.92
C VAL A 81 10.63 10.47 -12.07
N TYR A 82 11.81 10.73 -12.60
CA TYR A 82 12.03 11.60 -13.73
C TYR A 82 12.87 10.85 -14.77
N GLU A 83 12.36 10.74 -15.99
CA GLU A 83 13.02 10.03 -17.10
C GLU A 83 13.50 8.60 -16.72
N GLY A 84 12.67 7.87 -15.96
CA GLY A 84 12.94 6.51 -15.52
C GLY A 84 13.89 6.39 -14.31
N SER A 85 14.40 7.52 -13.81
CA SER A 85 15.30 7.56 -12.65
C SER A 85 14.61 8.16 -11.42
N LYS A 86 14.86 7.58 -10.24
CA LYS A 86 14.31 8.07 -8.97
C LYS A 86 15.01 9.38 -8.57
N VAL A 87 14.25 10.40 -8.23
CA VAL A 87 14.76 11.67 -7.71
C VAL A 87 14.97 11.54 -6.20
N GLN A 88 16.19 11.16 -5.79
CA GLN A 88 16.51 10.75 -4.41
C GLN A 88 16.09 11.77 -3.33
N VAL A 89 16.21 13.06 -3.63
CA VAL A 89 15.89 14.14 -2.66
C VAL A 89 14.42 14.21 -2.27
N GLY A 90 13.51 13.68 -3.09
CA GLY A 90 12.07 13.64 -2.79
C GLY A 90 11.57 12.23 -2.45
N VAL A 91 12.46 11.26 -2.25
CA VAL A 91 12.07 9.91 -1.82
C VAL A 91 11.80 9.90 -0.32
N SER A 92 10.66 9.34 0.08
CA SER A 92 10.30 9.25 1.49
C SER A 92 9.45 8.03 1.82
N ARG A 93 9.39 7.76 3.12
CA ARG A 93 8.68 6.65 3.73
C ARG A 93 7.85 7.15 4.89
N LEU A 94 6.61 6.67 4.97
CA LEU A 94 5.70 6.91 6.08
C LEU A 94 5.27 5.55 6.66
N GLU A 95 5.41 5.39 7.98
CA GLU A 95 4.95 4.22 8.73
C GLU A 95 3.45 4.33 9.05
N LEU A 96 2.68 4.49 7.98
CA LEU A 96 1.22 4.62 7.99
C LEU A 96 0.69 4.00 6.71
N ALA A 97 -0.10 2.93 6.83
CA ALA A 97 -0.61 2.17 5.68
C ALA A 97 -1.80 1.27 6.07
N GLY A 98 -2.01 0.18 5.32
CA GLY A 98 -3.17 -0.69 5.47
C GLY A 98 -3.28 -1.44 6.81
N GLN A 99 -2.17 -1.63 7.53
CA GLN A 99 -2.10 -2.26 8.84
C GLN A 99 -2.75 -1.36 9.89
N ASP A 100 -2.53 -0.05 9.83
CA ASP A 100 -3.10 0.89 10.79
C ASP A 100 -4.62 0.95 10.71
N VAL A 101 -5.15 0.84 9.48
CA VAL A 101 -6.58 0.70 9.21
C VAL A 101 -7.10 -0.62 9.79
N ASN A 102 -6.38 -1.73 9.60
CA ASN A 102 -6.74 -3.03 10.19
C ASN A 102 -6.75 -2.96 11.72
N ASP A 103 -5.74 -2.35 12.35
CA ASP A 103 -5.64 -2.23 13.80
C ASP A 103 -6.79 -1.39 14.37
N SER A 104 -7.25 -0.40 13.62
CA SER A 104 -8.41 0.43 14.02
C SER A 104 -9.72 -0.32 13.90
N LEU A 105 -9.89 -1.12 12.84
CA LEU A 105 -11.02 -2.04 12.70
C LEU A 105 -11.01 -3.11 13.79
N GLU A 106 -9.84 -3.63 14.15
CA GLU A 106 -9.68 -4.60 15.24
C GLU A 106 -10.10 -4.00 16.58
N LYS A 107 -9.69 -2.76 16.89
CA LYS A 107 -10.12 -2.03 18.11
C LYS A 107 -11.64 -1.81 18.14
N PHE A 108 -12.23 -1.42 17.01
CA PHE A 108 -13.69 -1.29 16.91
C PHE A 108 -14.40 -2.62 17.17
N ALA A 109 -13.94 -3.68 16.50
CA ALA A 109 -14.58 -4.99 16.61
C ALA A 109 -14.46 -5.55 18.04
N ASN A 110 -13.30 -5.39 18.70
CA ASN A 110 -13.10 -5.75 20.10
C ASN A 110 -14.07 -5.02 21.04
N THR A 111 -14.31 -3.73 20.79
CA THR A 111 -15.27 -2.93 21.57
C THR A 111 -16.71 -3.43 21.42
N ASN A 112 -17.03 -4.03 20.28
CA ASN A 112 -18.34 -4.64 19.99
C ASN A 112 -18.40 -6.14 20.35
N GLY A 113 -17.40 -6.67 21.07
CA GLY A 113 -17.39 -8.05 21.56
C GLY A 113 -16.87 -9.10 20.58
N PHE A 114 -16.26 -8.68 19.47
CA PHE A 114 -15.59 -9.57 18.51
C PHE A 114 -14.08 -9.57 18.72
N THR A 115 -13.48 -10.71 19.04
CA THR A 115 -12.04 -10.82 19.27
C THR A 115 -11.38 -11.66 18.18
N PHE A 116 -10.30 -11.15 17.60
CA PHE A 116 -9.50 -11.81 16.57
C PHE A 116 -8.10 -12.06 17.15
N LYS A 117 -7.77 -13.31 17.46
CA LYS A 117 -6.53 -13.70 18.16
C LYS A 117 -5.49 -14.27 17.22
N ASP A 118 -5.90 -15.11 16.28
CA ASP A 118 -4.98 -15.82 15.40
C ASP A 118 -4.80 -15.12 14.03
N TYR A 119 -3.86 -15.64 13.24
CA TYR A 119 -3.52 -15.06 11.94
C TYR A 119 -4.68 -15.15 10.93
N LEU A 120 -5.43 -16.25 10.94
CA LEU A 120 -6.57 -16.49 10.02
C LEU A 120 -7.75 -15.56 10.36
N GLU A 121 -8.00 -15.36 11.64
CA GLU A 121 -8.98 -14.40 12.14
C GLU A 121 -8.59 -12.96 11.73
N LYS A 122 -7.30 -12.61 11.80
CA LYS A 122 -6.82 -11.29 11.31
C LYS A 122 -6.90 -11.15 9.78
N GLU A 123 -6.79 -12.24 9.03
CA GLU A 123 -7.04 -12.23 7.59
C GLU A 123 -8.51 -11.88 7.28
N THR A 124 -9.45 -12.31 8.13
CA THR A 124 -10.86 -11.93 8.03
C THR A 124 -11.07 -10.42 8.20
N LEU A 125 -10.26 -9.74 9.04
CA LEU A 125 -10.30 -8.28 9.17
C LEU A 125 -9.83 -7.58 7.88
N ALA A 126 -8.83 -8.14 7.21
CA ALA A 126 -8.38 -7.62 5.92
C ALA A 126 -9.48 -7.76 4.85
N ASP A 127 -10.17 -8.90 4.80
CA ASP A 127 -11.29 -9.12 3.88
C ASP A 127 -12.50 -8.21 4.20
N LEU A 128 -12.79 -8.00 5.49
CA LEU A 128 -13.80 -7.04 5.95
C LEU A 128 -13.45 -5.61 5.51
N LYS A 129 -12.20 -5.19 5.71
CA LYS A 129 -11.70 -3.89 5.25
C LYS A 129 -11.88 -3.74 3.74
N GLU A 130 -11.41 -4.71 2.95
CA GLU A 130 -11.46 -4.61 1.49
C GLU A 130 -12.89 -4.64 0.92
N LYS A 131 -13.83 -5.30 1.61
CA LYS A 131 -15.22 -5.40 1.16
C LYS A 131 -16.10 -4.23 1.61
N LEU A 132 -15.90 -3.72 2.82
CA LEU A 132 -16.81 -2.74 3.41
C LEU A 132 -16.22 -1.34 3.57
N CYS A 133 -14.91 -1.21 3.76
CA CYS A 133 -14.29 0.10 3.98
C CYS A 133 -14.06 0.86 2.68
N TYR A 134 -14.01 2.18 2.80
CA TYR A 134 -13.77 3.09 1.70
C TYR A 134 -13.23 4.42 2.21
N VAL A 135 -12.62 5.22 1.35
CA VAL A 135 -12.19 6.59 1.70
C VAL A 135 -13.31 7.57 1.35
N ALA A 136 -13.76 8.37 2.31
CA ALA A 136 -14.73 9.43 2.06
C ALA A 136 -14.06 10.64 1.39
N GLN A 137 -14.67 11.14 0.31
CA GLN A 137 -14.16 12.34 -0.36
C GLN A 137 -14.19 13.56 0.58
N ASN A 138 -15.29 13.74 1.30
CA ASN A 138 -15.43 14.75 2.35
C ASN A 138 -15.92 14.06 3.63
N TYR A 139 -15.04 13.94 4.61
CA TYR A 139 -15.34 13.24 5.87
C TYR A 139 -16.51 13.89 6.64
N GLU A 140 -16.54 15.21 6.72
CA GLU A 140 -17.57 15.95 7.46
C GLU A 140 -18.96 15.84 6.81
N GLU A 141 -19.03 15.76 5.49
CA GLU A 141 -20.30 15.53 4.78
C GLU A 141 -20.75 14.06 4.87
N GLU A 142 -19.81 13.12 4.77
CA GLU A 142 -20.13 11.69 4.88
C GLU A 142 -20.67 11.34 6.27
N LYS A 143 -20.10 11.95 7.32
CA LYS A 143 -20.52 11.77 8.72
C LYS A 143 -21.94 12.27 9.00
N LYS A 144 -22.45 13.21 8.19
CA LYS A 144 -23.82 13.75 8.33
C LYS A 144 -24.88 12.88 7.64
N LYS A 145 -24.50 11.85 6.89
CA LYS A 145 -25.47 10.97 6.21
C LYS A 145 -26.18 10.07 7.21
N ASP A 146 -27.42 9.69 6.86
CA ASP A 146 -28.23 8.79 7.67
C ASP A 146 -27.53 7.45 7.93
N ALA A 147 -27.50 7.01 9.18
CA ALA A 147 -26.91 5.73 9.59
C ALA A 147 -27.44 4.54 8.77
N ASN A 148 -28.74 4.53 8.45
CA ASN A 148 -29.37 3.47 7.66
C ASN A 148 -28.78 3.30 6.24
N LYS A 149 -28.12 4.32 5.68
CA LYS A 149 -27.45 4.24 4.38
C LYS A 149 -26.00 3.76 4.50
N LEU A 150 -25.37 4.04 5.63
CA LEU A 150 -23.97 3.72 5.91
C LEU A 150 -23.82 2.27 6.39
N ASP A 151 -24.78 1.81 7.17
CA ASP A 151 -24.80 0.50 7.81
C ASP A 151 -24.70 -0.64 6.79
N LYS A 152 -23.66 -1.48 6.97
CA LYS A 152 -23.46 -2.73 6.24
C LYS A 152 -23.06 -3.83 7.20
N THR A 153 -23.58 -5.02 6.94
CA THR A 153 -23.30 -6.23 7.72
C THR A 153 -22.30 -7.12 6.98
N PHE A 154 -21.39 -7.73 7.72
CA PHE A 154 -20.45 -8.74 7.24
C PHE A 154 -20.60 -10.02 8.05
N ASN A 155 -20.61 -11.16 7.37
CA ASN A 155 -20.74 -12.47 8.01
C ASN A 155 -19.34 -13.02 8.29
N LEU A 156 -19.06 -13.26 9.55
CA LEU A 156 -17.81 -13.86 10.00
C LEU A 156 -17.82 -15.37 9.73
N PRO A 157 -16.63 -16.01 9.61
CA PRO A 157 -16.53 -17.46 9.41
C PRO A 157 -17.20 -18.31 10.50
N ASP A 158 -17.34 -17.77 11.72
CA ASP A 158 -18.02 -18.43 12.85
C ASP A 158 -19.56 -18.31 12.77
N GLY A 159 -20.09 -17.67 11.73
CA GLY A 159 -21.51 -17.45 11.51
C GLY A 159 -22.09 -16.23 12.23
N LYS A 160 -21.28 -15.49 12.99
CA LYS A 160 -21.72 -14.22 13.59
C LYS A 160 -21.73 -13.11 12.55
N GLU A 161 -22.51 -12.07 12.82
CA GLU A 161 -22.63 -10.91 11.96
C GLU A 161 -22.04 -9.68 12.64
N ILE A 162 -21.11 -9.00 11.98
CA ILE A 162 -20.58 -7.70 12.41
C ILE A 162 -21.18 -6.59 11.55
N LYS A 163 -21.68 -5.55 12.20
CA LYS A 163 -22.29 -4.39 11.55
C LYS A 163 -21.35 -3.19 11.62
N LEU A 164 -21.04 -2.59 10.47
CA LEU A 164 -20.23 -1.38 10.34
C LEU A 164 -21.07 -0.25 9.78
N GLY A 165 -20.99 0.94 10.38
CA GLY A 165 -21.65 2.15 9.92
C GLY A 165 -20.62 3.18 9.48
N VAL A 166 -20.35 4.16 10.34
CA VAL A 166 -19.39 5.25 10.09
C VAL A 166 -17.94 4.76 10.03
N GLU A 167 -17.65 3.65 10.70
CA GLU A 167 -16.32 3.05 10.81
C GLU A 167 -15.76 2.60 9.46
N ARG A 168 -16.67 2.36 8.50
CA ARG A 168 -16.32 2.00 7.12
C ARG A 168 -15.41 3.02 6.46
N PHE A 169 -15.56 4.31 6.77
CA PHE A 169 -14.68 5.36 6.25
C PHE A 169 -13.80 6.01 7.32
N GLU A 170 -14.25 6.04 8.57
CA GLU A 170 -13.49 6.62 9.67
C GLU A 170 -12.17 5.89 9.93
N CYS A 171 -12.14 4.55 9.83
CA CYS A 171 -10.88 3.82 9.97
C CYS A 171 -9.87 4.14 8.85
N ALA A 172 -10.32 4.53 7.66
CA ALA A 172 -9.43 4.91 6.57
C ALA A 172 -9.00 6.39 6.65
N GLU A 173 -9.75 7.23 7.37
CA GLU A 173 -9.48 8.66 7.53
C GLU A 173 -8.11 8.93 8.16
N GLN A 174 -7.64 8.05 9.04
CA GLN A 174 -6.34 8.16 9.69
C GLN A 174 -5.16 8.19 8.71
N LEU A 175 -5.34 7.72 7.47
CA LEU A 175 -4.31 7.82 6.43
C LEU A 175 -4.11 9.26 5.95
N PHE A 176 -5.11 10.11 6.13
CA PHE A 176 -5.13 11.52 5.73
C PHE A 176 -5.03 12.44 6.94
N GLU A 177 -5.68 12.08 8.05
CA GLU A 177 -5.69 12.83 9.30
C GLU A 177 -5.26 11.91 10.46
N PRO A 178 -3.95 11.60 10.60
CA PRO A 178 -3.45 10.64 11.61
C PRO A 178 -3.71 11.08 13.06
N GLU A 179 -3.88 12.39 13.29
CA GLU A 179 -4.21 12.98 14.58
C GLU A 179 -5.52 12.42 15.16
N THR A 180 -6.47 12.02 14.31
CA THR A 180 -7.74 11.38 14.71
C THR A 180 -7.54 10.08 15.49
N CYS A 181 -6.39 9.43 15.30
CA CYS A 181 -6.00 8.20 15.98
C CYS A 181 -4.84 8.41 16.98
N GLY A 182 -4.54 9.67 17.32
CA GLY A 182 -3.50 10.03 18.28
C GLY A 182 -2.07 9.87 17.77
N LYS A 183 -1.87 9.90 16.45
CA LYS A 183 -0.53 9.89 15.84
C LYS A 183 -0.12 11.29 15.44
N GLU A 184 1.01 11.75 15.96
CA GLU A 184 1.62 13.05 15.62
C GLU A 184 2.54 12.91 14.40
N ILE A 185 1.96 12.51 13.26
CA ILE A 185 2.66 12.37 11.98
C ILE A 185 1.81 12.98 10.86
N ASP A 186 2.45 13.34 9.75
CA ASP A 186 1.74 13.85 8.57
C ASP A 186 0.87 12.76 7.93
N GLY A 187 -0.26 13.17 7.36
CA GLY A 187 -1.04 12.34 6.47
C GLY A 187 -0.35 12.08 5.13
N ILE A 188 -0.91 11.17 4.34
CA ILE A 188 -0.35 10.81 3.02
C ILE A 188 -0.29 12.02 2.08
N ILE A 189 -1.30 12.90 2.08
CA ILE A 189 -1.36 14.07 1.19
C ILE A 189 -0.33 15.11 1.59
N ASP A 190 -0.23 15.45 2.88
CA ASP A 190 0.73 16.44 3.36
C ASP A 190 2.15 15.96 3.14
N ARG A 191 2.42 14.68 3.44
CA ARG A 191 3.73 14.08 3.18
C ARG A 191 4.07 14.07 1.69
N ALA A 192 3.12 13.74 0.81
CA ALA A 192 3.31 13.81 -0.64
C ALA A 192 3.70 15.21 -1.12
N ASN A 193 2.97 16.22 -0.66
CA ASN A 193 3.21 17.62 -1.02
C ASN A 193 4.58 18.08 -0.51
N ASP A 194 4.91 17.81 0.76
CA ASP A 194 6.20 18.16 1.34
C ASP A 194 7.35 17.55 0.52
N MET A 195 7.24 16.28 0.11
CA MET A 195 8.28 15.63 -0.71
C MET A 195 8.44 16.25 -2.09
N LEU A 196 7.33 16.63 -2.74
CA LEU A 196 7.39 17.34 -4.02
C LEU A 196 7.99 18.74 -3.88
N MET A 197 7.82 19.40 -2.73
CA MET A 197 8.44 20.70 -2.44
C MET A 197 9.97 20.64 -2.34
N HIS A 198 10.55 19.47 -2.07
CA HIS A 198 12.00 19.24 -2.07
C HIS A 198 12.57 19.00 -3.48
N VAL A 199 11.72 18.69 -4.47
CA VAL A 199 12.14 18.49 -5.86
C VAL A 199 12.27 19.82 -6.59
N ASP A 200 13.23 19.92 -7.51
CA ASP A 200 13.43 21.09 -8.35
C ASP A 200 12.11 21.58 -9.00
N PRO A 201 11.79 22.89 -8.97
CA PRO A 201 10.55 23.43 -9.53
C PRO A 201 10.29 23.08 -10.99
N ASP A 202 11.33 22.95 -11.81
CA ASP A 202 11.19 22.64 -13.24
C ASP A 202 10.67 21.20 -13.43
N VAL A 203 11.18 20.26 -12.64
CA VAL A 203 10.76 18.86 -12.63
C VAL A 203 9.41 18.68 -11.94
N ARG A 204 9.15 19.45 -10.88
CA ARG A 204 7.96 19.32 -10.02
C ARG A 204 6.64 19.43 -10.78
N ASN A 205 6.56 20.31 -11.77
CA ASN A 205 5.34 20.49 -12.57
C ASN A 205 4.98 19.22 -13.37
N GLU A 206 5.99 18.53 -13.91
CA GLU A 206 5.76 17.26 -14.62
C GLU A 206 5.33 16.15 -13.66
N LEU A 207 5.90 16.13 -12.44
CA LEU A 207 5.52 15.17 -11.41
C LEU A 207 4.07 15.33 -10.96
N TYR A 208 3.60 16.57 -10.74
CA TYR A 208 2.20 16.85 -10.43
C TYR A 208 1.25 16.44 -11.56
N GLY A 209 1.69 16.53 -12.81
CA GLY A 209 0.90 16.10 -13.96
C GLY A 209 0.59 14.60 -13.96
N HIS A 210 1.42 13.79 -13.28
CA HIS A 210 1.35 12.34 -13.32
C HIS A 210 1.61 11.73 -11.92
N ILE A 211 0.61 11.77 -11.05
CA ILE A 211 0.62 11.06 -9.77
C ILE A 211 0.04 9.66 -9.97
N VAL A 212 0.82 8.63 -9.65
CA VAL A 212 0.42 7.23 -9.70
C VAL A 212 0.27 6.70 -8.28
N MET A 213 -0.92 6.20 -7.97
CA MET A 213 -1.21 5.55 -6.70
C MET A 213 -1.08 4.04 -6.87
N GLY A 214 -0.28 3.39 -6.04
CA GLY A 214 -0.19 1.94 -5.94
C GLY A 214 -0.70 1.45 -4.60
N THR A 215 -1.42 0.34 -4.58
CA THR A 215 -1.72 -0.40 -3.34
C THR A 215 -1.35 -1.87 -3.50
N GLN A 216 -1.11 -2.53 -2.37
CA GLN A 216 -0.99 -3.99 -2.32
C GLN A 216 -2.33 -4.68 -1.99
N SER A 217 -3.45 -3.96 -2.01
CA SER A 217 -4.78 -4.55 -1.76
C SER A 217 -5.37 -5.09 -3.06
N GLU A 218 -5.97 -6.28 -3.04
CA GLU A 218 -6.46 -6.97 -4.23
C GLU A 218 -7.70 -6.31 -4.88
N LYS A 219 -8.31 -5.28 -4.24
CA LYS A 219 -9.56 -4.66 -4.71
C LYS A 219 -9.56 -3.13 -4.75
N ASN A 220 -10.21 -2.64 -5.81
CA ASN A 220 -10.44 -1.23 -6.14
C ASN A 220 -11.36 -0.55 -5.12
N GLY A 221 -10.83 0.02 -4.04
CA GLY A 221 -11.64 0.73 -3.04
C GLY A 221 -10.97 1.92 -2.35
N PHE A 222 -9.63 1.99 -2.32
CA PHE A 222 -8.90 3.05 -1.63
C PHE A 222 -8.52 4.25 -2.52
N TYR A 223 -8.81 4.20 -3.82
CA TYR A 223 -8.50 5.26 -4.77
C TYR A 223 -9.61 6.32 -4.80
N CYS A 224 -9.80 7.05 -3.70
CA CYS A 224 -10.51 8.32 -3.77
C CYS A 224 -9.48 9.44 -3.78
N THR A 225 -9.34 10.15 -4.91
CA THR A 225 -8.61 11.40 -4.95
C THR A 225 -9.40 12.42 -4.15
N ARG A 226 -9.07 12.57 -2.86
CA ARG A 226 -9.39 13.80 -2.13
C ARG A 226 -8.69 14.94 -2.87
N LYS A 227 -9.49 15.91 -3.33
CA LYS A 227 -8.99 17.13 -3.94
C LYS A 227 -8.68 18.15 -2.87
#